data_AF-A0A0K0EPA0-F1
#
_entry.id   AF-A0A0K0EPA0-F1
#
_cell.length_a   1.000
_cell.length_b   1.000
_cell.length_c   1.000
_cell.angle_alpha   90.00
_cell.angle_beta   90.00
_cell.angle_gamma   90.00
#
_symmetry.space_group_name_H-M   'P 1'
#
loop_
_entity.id
_entity.type
_entity.pdbx_description
1 polymer ?
#
loop_
_entity_poly.entity_id
_entity_poly.type
_entity_poly.pdbx_seq_one_letter_code
_entity_poly.pdbx_strand_id
1 'polypeptide(L)'
;MIRLSSTNEMLKFPLNRSVDPFHDLSEGAVPQITFMILRKAILQKLFTTKVFYNTAIEISKELKNHSKFHDSLNSPEYLISLINNNDVEKKVTLKLNGSQSVALLFFLPIIFDMLCPDNFNLEKQLILKLIEIVKFCTFNSLQKHECDLMDSAIIDFLNLLRKVEPSFSVSIKFHNLCHYKLMAETYGLPKSWSCKREESTNTVLKQLILISKNRVNVPKTCFRKLMQRKNLLDMLIESDPSFNPSVKPPVPLQKKIIKGQNGKIYVIE
;
A
#
# COMPACT_ATOMS: atom_id res chain seq x y z
N MET A 1 -16.18 3.53 19.78
CA MET A 1 -16.28 2.87 21.09
C MET A 1 -16.01 1.38 20.87
N ILE A 2 -14.84 0.88 21.28
CA ILE A 2 -14.52 -0.56 21.21
C ILE A 2 -15.37 -1.23 22.29
N ARG A 3 -16.22 -2.20 21.92
CA ARG A 3 -16.85 -3.07 22.91
C ARG A 3 -15.78 -3.99 23.47
N LEU A 4 -15.28 -3.69 24.67
CA LEU A 4 -14.24 -4.51 25.34
C LEU A 4 -14.75 -5.93 25.65
N SER A 5 -16.06 -6.10 25.75
CA SER A 5 -16.73 -7.37 25.96
C SER A 5 -18.01 -7.45 25.12
N SER A 6 -18.42 -8.67 24.80
CA SER A 6 -19.74 -8.96 24.24
C SER A 6 -20.62 -9.55 25.32
N THR A 7 -21.89 -9.14 25.36
CA THR A 7 -22.91 -9.80 26.18
C THR A 7 -23.32 -11.16 25.60
N ASN A 8 -22.87 -11.48 24.38
CA ASN A 8 -23.09 -12.77 23.76
C ASN A 8 -21.98 -13.75 24.18
N GLU A 9 -22.34 -14.77 24.96
CA GLU A 9 -21.42 -15.80 25.47
C GLU A 9 -20.68 -16.57 24.36
N MET A 10 -21.23 -16.60 23.14
CA MET A 10 -20.60 -17.23 21.97
C MET A 10 -19.57 -16.32 21.29
N LEU A 11 -19.59 -15.02 21.58
CA LEU A 11 -18.74 -14.00 20.96
C LEU A 11 -17.99 -13.22 22.04
N LYS A 12 -17.32 -13.89 22.99
CA LYS A 12 -16.66 -13.27 24.16
C LYS A 12 -15.64 -12.17 23.85
N PHE A 13 -15.23 -12.02 22.59
CA PHE A 13 -14.25 -11.04 22.14
C PHE A 13 -14.91 -9.80 21.50
N PRO A 14 -14.28 -8.62 21.57
CA PRO A 14 -14.69 -7.42 20.86
C PRO A 14 -15.07 -7.70 19.39
N LEU A 15 -16.29 -7.33 19.00
CA LEU A 15 -16.86 -7.62 17.67
C LEU A 15 -16.16 -6.89 16.51
N ASN A 16 -15.28 -5.93 16.80
CA ASN A 16 -14.70 -5.03 15.79
C ASN A 16 -13.22 -5.34 15.49
N ARG A 17 -12.83 -6.61 15.49
CA ARG A 17 -11.44 -7.06 15.28
C ARG A 17 -11.04 -7.30 13.82
N SER A 18 -11.87 -6.91 12.84
CA SER A 18 -11.52 -7.08 11.42
C SER A 18 -10.62 -5.95 10.94
N VAL A 19 -9.34 -6.06 11.29
CA VAL A 19 -8.26 -5.23 10.77
C VAL A 19 -7.47 -6.02 9.72
N ASP A 20 -7.01 -5.36 8.67
CA ASP A 20 -6.08 -5.93 7.68
C ASP A 20 -5.24 -4.81 7.04
N PRO A 21 -3.90 -4.78 7.24
CA PRO A 21 -3.04 -3.72 6.71
C PRO A 21 -3.07 -3.64 5.18
N PHE A 22 -3.43 -4.70 4.46
CA PHE A 22 -3.61 -4.60 3.01
C PHE A 22 -4.84 -3.75 2.67
N HIS A 23 -6.01 -4.09 3.22
CA HIS A 23 -7.25 -3.39 2.93
C HIS A 23 -7.34 -2.01 3.57
N ASP A 24 -6.86 -1.87 4.81
CA ASP A 24 -6.92 -0.63 5.59
C ASP A 24 -5.90 0.39 5.07
N LEU A 25 -4.68 -0.04 4.73
CA LEU A 25 -3.63 0.85 4.21
C LEU A 25 -3.54 0.80 2.69
N SER A 26 -3.08 -0.32 2.12
CA SER A 26 -2.67 -0.41 0.71
C SER A 26 -3.81 -0.11 -0.26
N GLU A 27 -5.02 -0.59 0.03
CA GLU A 27 -6.25 -0.32 -0.75
C GLU A 27 -7.19 0.70 -0.08
N GLY A 28 -6.74 1.28 1.04
CA GLY A 28 -7.56 2.09 1.92
C GLY A 28 -7.06 3.50 2.05
N ALA A 29 -6.40 3.76 3.19
CA ALA A 29 -5.88 5.08 3.54
C ALA A 29 -4.87 5.58 2.51
N VAL A 30 -3.97 4.73 2.02
CA VAL A 30 -2.90 5.13 1.10
C VAL A 30 -3.43 5.76 -0.20
N PRO A 31 -4.28 5.09 -1.01
CA PRO A 31 -4.78 5.70 -2.24
C PRO A 31 -5.66 6.93 -1.98
N GLN A 32 -6.43 6.95 -0.87
CA GLN A 32 -7.27 8.10 -0.52
C GLN A 32 -6.45 9.34 -0.18
N ILE A 33 -5.47 9.22 0.71
CA ILE A 33 -4.60 10.33 1.11
C ILE A 33 -3.72 10.79 -0.04
N THR A 34 -3.13 9.85 -0.78
CA THR A 34 -2.28 10.17 -1.94
C THR A 34 -3.04 10.99 -2.97
N PHE A 35 -4.25 10.57 -3.32
CA PHE A 35 -5.08 11.31 -4.28
C PHE A 35 -5.55 12.66 -3.73
N MET A 36 -5.99 12.72 -2.47
CA MET A 36 -6.42 13.97 -1.83
C MET A 36 -5.31 15.03 -1.90
N ILE A 37 -4.09 14.67 -1.51
CA ILE A 37 -2.95 15.57 -1.49
C ILE A 37 -2.54 15.98 -2.91
N LEU A 38 -2.51 15.05 -3.85
CA LEU A 38 -2.23 15.34 -5.26
C LEU A 38 -3.27 16.32 -5.84
N ARG A 39 -4.56 16.08 -5.60
CA ARG A 39 -5.66 16.93 -6.04
C ARG A 39 -5.51 18.34 -5.47
N LYS A 40 -5.23 18.45 -4.16
CA LYS A 40 -5.01 19.73 -3.48
C LYS A 40 -3.84 20.51 -4.10
N ALA A 41 -2.70 19.87 -4.36
CA ALA A 41 -1.53 20.52 -4.96
C ALA A 41 -1.82 21.11 -6.35
N ILE A 42 -2.56 20.35 -7.17
CA ILE A 42 -2.90 20.75 -8.54
C ILE A 42 -3.97 21.85 -8.54
N LEU A 43 -4.99 21.77 -7.68
CA LEU A 43 -6.00 22.83 -7.55
C LEU A 43 -5.40 24.14 -7.01
N GLN A 44 -4.41 24.06 -6.13
CA GLN A 44 -3.62 25.21 -5.66
C GLN A 44 -2.58 25.70 -6.68
N LYS A 45 -2.51 25.06 -7.86
CA LYS A 45 -1.58 25.40 -8.95
C LYS A 45 -0.10 25.35 -8.54
N LEU A 46 0.26 24.49 -7.57
CA LEU A 46 1.67 24.28 -7.20
C LEU A 46 2.47 23.65 -8.35
N PHE A 47 1.81 22.75 -9.11
CA PHE A 47 2.32 22.17 -10.35
C PHE A 47 1.14 21.68 -11.21
N THR A 48 1.39 21.38 -12.48
CA THR A 48 0.36 20.84 -13.39
C THR A 48 0.34 19.31 -13.36
N THR A 49 -0.78 18.71 -13.79
CA THR A 49 -0.90 17.24 -13.98
C THR A 49 0.19 16.69 -14.89
N LYS A 50 0.54 17.42 -15.95
CA LYS A 50 1.59 17.07 -16.91
C LYS A 50 2.97 17.03 -16.25
N VAL A 51 3.30 18.04 -15.45
CA VAL A 51 4.57 18.11 -14.72
C VAL A 51 4.66 16.96 -13.71
N PHE A 52 3.61 16.73 -12.91
CA PHE A 52 3.56 15.61 -11.97
C PHE A 52 3.75 14.26 -12.66
N TYR A 53 3.00 14.00 -13.73
CA TYR A 53 3.08 12.75 -14.49
C TYR A 53 4.51 12.53 -14.99
N ASN A 54 5.11 13.52 -15.66
CA ASN A 54 6.45 13.40 -16.22
C ASN A 54 7.50 13.10 -15.14
N THR A 55 7.46 13.82 -14.01
CA THR A 55 8.38 13.58 -12.88
C THR A 55 8.19 12.21 -12.26
N ALA A 56 6.93 11.76 -12.08
CA ALA A 56 6.64 10.44 -11.56
C ALA A 56 7.16 9.33 -12.50
N ILE A 57 6.99 9.50 -13.81
CA ILE A 57 7.52 8.56 -14.81
C ILE A 57 9.05 8.56 -14.83
N GLU A 58 9.69 9.72 -14.75
CA GLU A 58 11.16 9.84 -14.70
C GLU A 58 11.74 9.07 -13.50
N ILE A 59 11.22 9.33 -12.29
CA ILE A 59 11.61 8.60 -11.08
C ILE A 59 11.32 7.09 -11.23
N SER A 60 10.21 6.72 -11.85
CA SER A 60 9.88 5.31 -12.11
C SER A 60 10.91 4.58 -12.96
N LYS A 61 11.48 5.29 -13.96
CA LYS A 61 12.50 4.76 -14.87
C LYS A 61 13.80 4.53 -14.11
N GLU A 62 14.24 5.53 -13.35
CA GLU A 62 15.46 5.43 -12.55
C GLU A 62 15.39 4.26 -11.56
N LEU A 63 14.21 4.01 -10.99
CA LEU A 63 13.99 2.93 -10.03
C LEU A 63 13.76 1.56 -10.66
N LYS A 64 13.77 1.43 -12.00
CA LYS A 64 13.41 0.18 -12.72
C LYS A 64 12.02 -0.36 -12.32
N ASN A 65 11.11 0.53 -11.91
CA ASN A 65 9.71 0.24 -11.58
C ASN A 65 8.74 0.80 -12.63
N HIS A 66 9.24 1.07 -13.85
CA HIS A 66 8.52 1.81 -14.91
C HIS A 66 7.10 1.30 -15.17
N SER A 67 6.89 -0.01 -15.19
CA SER A 67 5.58 -0.61 -15.45
C SER A 67 4.54 -0.29 -14.37
N LYS A 68 4.96 0.02 -13.13
CA LYS A 68 4.01 0.23 -12.04
C LYS A 68 3.32 1.59 -12.11
N PHE A 69 3.99 2.64 -12.56
CA PHE A 69 3.37 3.98 -12.59
C PHE A 69 2.84 4.38 -13.94
N HIS A 70 3.52 4.02 -15.04
CA HIS A 70 3.03 4.31 -16.38
C HIS A 70 1.62 3.75 -16.58
N ASP A 71 1.42 2.46 -16.27
CA ASP A 71 0.15 1.78 -16.49
C ASP A 71 -0.96 2.29 -15.56
N SER A 72 -0.59 2.85 -14.40
CA SER A 72 -1.57 3.20 -13.36
C SER A 72 -1.95 4.68 -13.33
N LEU A 73 -0.99 5.57 -13.60
CA LEU A 73 -1.27 6.98 -13.82
C LEU A 73 -1.85 7.22 -15.22
N ASN A 74 -1.64 6.27 -16.15
CA ASN A 74 -2.16 6.23 -17.51
C ASN A 74 -1.67 7.41 -18.37
N SER A 75 -2.23 8.61 -18.18
CA SER A 75 -1.81 9.83 -18.88
C SER A 75 -2.07 11.10 -18.05
N PRO A 76 -1.44 12.24 -18.38
CA PRO A 76 -1.79 13.53 -17.79
C PRO A 76 -3.28 13.89 -17.92
N GLU A 77 -3.91 13.57 -19.05
CA GLU A 77 -5.32 13.83 -19.34
C GLU A 77 -6.24 13.00 -18.45
N TYR A 78 -5.85 11.75 -18.17
CA TYR A 78 -6.55 10.91 -17.21
C TYR A 78 -6.53 11.52 -15.81
N LEU A 79 -5.37 12.04 -15.36
CA LEU A 79 -5.29 12.74 -14.07
C LEU A 79 -6.17 14.00 -14.03
N ILE A 80 -6.22 14.77 -15.11
CA ILE A 80 -7.12 15.94 -15.24
C ILE A 80 -8.58 15.48 -15.05
N SER A 81 -8.99 14.40 -15.73
CA SER A 81 -10.36 13.87 -15.63
C SER A 81 -10.73 13.44 -14.20
N LEU A 82 -9.78 12.86 -13.46
CA LEU A 82 -10.01 12.46 -12.07
C LEU A 82 -10.11 13.66 -11.12
N ILE A 83 -9.22 14.65 -11.26
CA ILE A 83 -9.16 15.83 -10.39
C ILE A 83 -10.42 16.69 -10.53
N ASN A 84 -10.92 16.81 -11.76
CA ASN A 84 -12.12 17.55 -12.09
C ASN A 84 -13.41 16.77 -11.79
N ASN A 85 -13.32 15.48 -11.46
CA ASN A 85 -14.48 14.70 -11.11
C ASN A 85 -15.02 15.13 -9.74
N ASN A 86 -16.19 15.78 -9.76
CA ASN A 86 -16.91 16.23 -8.57
C ASN A 86 -18.06 15.29 -8.19
N ASP A 87 -18.11 14.08 -8.75
CA ASP A 87 -19.08 13.06 -8.38
C ASP A 87 -18.89 12.68 -6.90
N VAL A 88 -19.76 13.25 -6.05
CA VAL A 88 -19.72 13.10 -4.59
C VAL A 88 -20.04 11.66 -4.18
N GLU A 89 -20.75 10.90 -5.02
CA GLU A 89 -21.14 9.52 -4.71
C GLU A 89 -19.97 8.55 -4.83
N LYS A 90 -19.01 8.85 -5.71
CA LYS A 90 -17.83 8.00 -5.91
C LYS A 90 -16.65 8.59 -5.16
N LYS A 91 -16.10 7.83 -4.21
CA LYS A 91 -14.79 8.14 -3.64
C LYS A 91 -13.74 8.04 -4.75
N VAL A 92 -13.48 9.17 -5.42
CA VAL A 92 -12.50 9.25 -6.49
C VAL A 92 -11.12 9.01 -5.89
N THR A 93 -10.43 8.00 -6.40
CA THR A 93 -9.03 7.70 -6.08
C THR A 93 -8.28 7.40 -7.36
N LEU A 94 -6.95 7.39 -7.29
CA LEU A 94 -6.13 6.83 -8.37
C LEU A 94 -6.43 5.33 -8.50
N LYS A 95 -6.62 4.84 -9.73
CA LYS A 95 -6.84 3.41 -10.03
C LYS A 95 -5.53 2.63 -9.92
N LEU A 96 -4.98 2.59 -8.71
CA LEU A 96 -3.76 1.88 -8.35
C LEU A 96 -4.14 0.60 -7.59
N ASN A 97 -3.51 -0.52 -7.91
CA ASN A 97 -3.56 -1.67 -7.01
C ASN A 97 -2.78 -1.38 -5.72
N GLY A 98 -2.99 -2.16 -4.66
CA GLY A 98 -2.36 -1.88 -3.36
C GLY A 98 -0.84 -1.74 -3.41
N SER A 99 -0.14 -2.50 -4.26
CA SER A 99 1.32 -2.39 -4.41
C SER A 99 1.76 -1.10 -5.10
N GLN A 100 0.98 -0.63 -6.07
CA GLN A 100 1.25 0.62 -6.79
C GLN A 100 0.92 1.84 -5.92
N SER A 101 -0.15 1.77 -5.12
CA SER A 101 -0.52 2.80 -4.14
C SER A 101 0.60 3.02 -3.12
N VAL A 102 1.12 1.92 -2.54
CA VAL A 102 2.23 1.99 -1.58
C VAL A 102 3.50 2.50 -2.25
N ALA A 103 3.83 2.01 -3.46
CA ALA A 103 5.01 2.50 -4.18
C ALA A 103 4.92 4.01 -4.45
N LEU A 104 3.77 4.52 -4.89
CA LEU A 104 3.59 5.95 -5.13
C LEU A 104 3.78 6.75 -3.84
N LEU A 105 3.16 6.30 -2.73
CA LEU A 105 3.31 6.93 -1.42
C LEU A 105 4.77 7.16 -1.04
N PHE A 106 5.64 6.16 -1.21
CA PHE A 106 7.07 6.26 -0.90
C PHE A 106 7.82 7.28 -1.77
N PHE A 107 7.33 7.56 -2.99
CA PHE A 107 7.99 8.51 -3.90
C PHE A 107 7.42 9.93 -3.84
N LEU A 108 6.22 10.12 -3.28
CA LEU A 108 5.62 11.46 -3.13
C LEU A 108 6.52 12.47 -2.41
N PRO A 109 7.25 12.15 -1.32
CA PRO A 109 8.14 13.11 -0.69
C PRO A 109 9.20 13.66 -1.66
N ILE A 110 9.76 12.79 -2.50
CA ILE A 110 10.78 13.13 -3.50
C ILE A 110 10.16 13.96 -4.62
N ILE A 111 9.00 13.52 -5.14
CA ILE A 111 8.26 14.25 -6.17
C ILE A 111 7.91 15.66 -5.67
N PHE A 112 7.40 15.80 -4.45
CA PHE A 112 7.02 17.11 -3.90
C PHE A 112 8.22 17.99 -3.54
N ASP A 113 9.36 17.44 -3.12
CA ASP A 113 10.57 18.25 -2.93
C ASP A 113 11.15 18.76 -4.26
N MET A 114 10.97 18.02 -5.36
CA MET A 114 11.33 18.49 -6.71
C MET A 114 10.35 19.53 -7.26
N LEU A 115 9.04 19.34 -7.08
CA LEU A 115 8.01 20.16 -7.72
C LEU A 115 7.60 21.39 -6.92
N CYS A 116 7.66 21.32 -5.59
CA CYS A 116 7.22 22.41 -4.71
C CYS A 116 8.03 22.43 -3.39
N PRO A 117 9.37 22.63 -3.43
CA PRO A 117 10.26 22.48 -2.27
C PRO A 117 9.81 23.27 -1.04
N ASP A 118 9.47 24.55 -1.21
CA ASP A 118 9.18 25.47 -0.10
C ASP A 118 7.68 25.54 0.29
N ASN A 119 6.84 24.73 -0.36
CA ASN A 119 5.39 24.69 -0.13
C ASN A 119 4.93 23.33 0.39
N PHE A 120 3.67 23.24 0.80
CA PHE A 120 3.00 21.97 1.12
C PHE A 120 3.56 21.24 2.35
N ASN A 121 4.03 22.00 3.35
CA ASN A 121 4.73 21.45 4.52
C ASN A 121 3.88 20.47 5.36
N LEU A 122 2.61 20.82 5.65
CA LEU A 122 1.74 19.94 6.43
C LEU A 122 1.35 18.67 5.65
N GLU A 123 1.13 18.80 4.34
CA GLU A 123 0.83 17.68 3.45
C GLU A 123 2.02 16.73 3.31
N LYS A 124 3.24 17.25 3.17
CA LYS A 124 4.47 16.45 3.20
C LYS A 124 4.62 15.72 4.54
N GLN A 125 4.38 16.38 5.67
CA GLN A 125 4.39 15.73 6.99
C GLN A 125 3.33 14.62 7.10
N LEU A 126 2.13 14.85 6.58
CA LEU A 126 1.05 13.86 6.55
C LEU A 126 1.45 12.60 5.76
N ILE A 127 2.08 12.78 4.59
CA ILE A 127 2.64 11.66 3.81
C ILE A 127 3.71 10.91 4.59
N LEU A 128 4.65 11.62 5.23
CA LEU A 128 5.72 10.99 6.00
C LEU A 128 5.18 10.16 7.18
N LYS A 129 4.16 10.66 7.88
CA LYS A 129 3.49 9.89 8.94
C LYS A 129 2.76 8.66 8.39
N LEU A 130 2.13 8.75 7.22
CA LEU A 130 1.52 7.58 6.59
C LEU A 130 2.57 6.54 6.16
N ILE A 131 3.72 6.98 5.66
CA ILE A 131 4.87 6.11 5.36
C ILE A 131 5.35 5.40 6.64
N GLU A 132 5.46 6.12 7.76
CA GLU A 132 5.84 5.56 9.06
C GLU A 132 4.89 4.43 9.49
N ILE A 133 3.57 4.64 9.39
CA ILE A 133 2.55 3.62 9.69
C ILE A 133 2.69 2.40 8.77
N VAL A 134 2.85 2.62 7.46
CA VAL A 134 3.06 1.53 6.49
C VAL A 134 4.32 0.74 6.82
N LYS A 135 5.41 1.40 7.24
CA LYS A 135 6.66 0.74 7.65
C LYS A 135 6.41 -0.21 8.82
N PHE A 136 5.80 0.25 9.92
CA PHE A 136 5.46 -0.60 11.06
C PHE A 136 4.66 -1.85 10.64
N CYS A 137 3.73 -1.68 9.70
CA CYS A 137 2.90 -2.79 9.22
C CYS A 137 3.66 -3.83 8.37
N THR A 138 4.88 -3.50 7.93
CA THR A 138 5.72 -4.36 7.09
C THR A 138 6.93 -4.94 7.83
N PHE A 139 7.14 -4.58 9.09
CA PHE A 139 8.27 -5.04 9.88
C PHE A 139 8.31 -6.57 10.05
N ASN A 140 9.53 -7.10 10.17
CA ASN A 140 9.76 -8.53 10.39
C ASN A 140 9.73 -8.93 11.87
N SER A 141 9.83 -7.96 12.77
CA SER A 141 9.73 -8.06 14.21
C SER A 141 9.11 -6.75 14.72
N LEU A 142 8.36 -6.81 15.82
CA LEU A 142 7.80 -5.62 16.45
C LEU A 142 7.88 -5.79 17.96
N GLN A 143 8.70 -4.97 18.61
CA GLN A 143 8.82 -4.90 20.05
C GLN A 143 7.70 -4.03 20.63
N LYS A 144 7.44 -4.16 21.94
CA LYS A 144 6.38 -3.40 22.61
C LYS A 144 6.51 -1.89 22.43
N HIS A 145 7.73 -1.36 22.55
CA HIS A 145 7.97 0.07 22.34
C HIS A 145 7.70 0.51 20.89
N GLU A 146 7.92 -0.37 19.91
CA GLU A 146 7.58 -0.10 18.50
C GLU A 146 6.06 -0.11 18.28
N CYS A 147 5.29 -0.91 19.04
CA CYS A 147 3.83 -0.80 19.06
C CYS A 147 3.36 0.55 19.60
N ASP A 148 4.01 1.08 20.64
CA ASP A 148 3.71 2.41 21.20
C ASP A 148 4.04 3.54 20.19
N LEU A 149 5.16 3.41 19.48
CA LEU A 149 5.52 4.34 18.40
C LEU A 149 4.53 4.28 17.23
N MET A 150 4.08 3.08 16.84
CA MET A 150 3.06 2.91 15.81
C MET A 150 1.74 3.61 16.21
N ASP A 151 1.28 3.44 17.45
CA ASP A 151 0.08 4.10 17.97
C ASP A 151 0.21 5.62 17.95
N SER A 152 1.36 6.12 18.39
CA SER A 152 1.69 7.55 18.35
C SER A 152 1.69 8.09 16.91
N ALA A 153 2.28 7.36 15.97
CA ALA A 153 2.29 7.72 14.55
C ALA A 153 0.88 7.75 13.95
N ILE A 154 -0.01 6.83 14.35
CA ILE A 154 -1.42 6.82 13.93
C ILE A 154 -2.17 8.02 14.49
N ILE A 155 -2.00 8.35 15.77
CA ILE A 155 -2.63 9.52 16.40
C ILE A 155 -2.16 10.81 15.73
N ASP A 156 -0.85 10.96 15.53
CA ASP A 156 -0.25 12.10 14.84
C ASP A 156 -0.79 12.25 13.41
N PHE A 157 -0.86 11.15 12.68
CA PHE A 157 -1.40 11.10 11.32
C PHE A 157 -2.85 11.57 11.27
N LEU A 158 -3.72 11.07 12.15
CA LEU A 158 -5.14 11.47 12.19
C LEU A 158 -5.31 12.95 12.60
N ASN A 159 -4.49 13.43 13.52
CA ASN A 159 -4.48 14.84 13.92
C ASN A 159 -4.00 15.75 12.79
N LEU A 160 -2.94 15.37 12.07
CA LEU A 160 -2.46 16.09 10.89
C LEU A 160 -3.49 16.06 9.76
N LEU A 161 -4.17 14.93 9.53
CA LEU A 161 -5.22 14.81 8.53
C LEU A 161 -6.34 15.81 8.78
N ARG A 162 -6.80 15.93 10.02
CA ARG A 162 -7.83 16.91 10.42
C ARG A 162 -7.37 18.35 10.21
N LYS A 163 -6.07 18.64 10.32
CA LYS A 163 -5.50 19.98 10.05
C LYS A 163 -5.39 20.26 8.54
N VAL A 164 -4.95 19.27 7.77
CA VAL A 164 -4.73 19.38 6.31
C VAL A 164 -6.05 19.43 5.54
N GLU A 165 -7.04 18.64 5.95
CA GLU A 165 -8.35 18.54 5.32
C GLU A 165 -9.44 18.39 6.40
N PRO A 166 -9.90 19.51 7.00
CA PRO A 166 -10.91 19.48 8.05
C PRO A 166 -12.24 18.86 7.62
N SER A 167 -12.54 18.87 6.32
CA SER A 167 -13.77 18.28 5.75
C SER A 167 -13.65 16.77 5.49
N PHE A 168 -12.50 16.16 5.79
CA PHE A 168 -12.25 14.75 5.48
C PHE A 168 -13.17 13.82 6.28
N SER A 169 -13.96 13.01 5.55
CA SER A 169 -14.80 11.98 6.15
C SER A 169 -14.00 10.71 6.44
N VAL A 170 -13.75 10.45 7.72
CA VAL A 170 -13.02 9.27 8.21
C VAL A 170 -13.82 8.00 7.91
N SER A 171 -13.31 7.16 7.01
CA SER A 171 -13.93 5.86 6.71
C SER A 171 -13.55 4.79 7.72
N ILE A 172 -14.26 3.64 7.70
CA ILE A 172 -13.97 2.49 8.56
C ILE A 172 -12.51 2.04 8.48
N LYS A 173 -11.88 2.16 7.30
CA LYS A 173 -10.47 1.80 7.08
C LYS A 173 -9.50 2.65 7.92
N PHE A 174 -9.81 3.94 8.11
CA PHE A 174 -9.03 4.83 8.98
C PHE A 174 -9.31 4.55 10.45
N HIS A 175 -10.58 4.27 10.79
CA HIS A 175 -10.94 3.87 12.15
C HIS A 175 -10.23 2.57 12.57
N ASN A 176 -10.09 1.62 11.64
CA ASN A 176 -9.40 0.37 11.88
C ASN A 176 -7.94 0.57 12.32
N LEU A 177 -7.26 1.61 11.84
CA LEU A 177 -5.89 1.93 12.24
C LEU A 177 -5.78 2.15 13.75
N CYS A 178 -6.78 2.75 14.40
CA CYS A 178 -6.80 2.96 15.85
C CYS A 178 -6.71 1.65 16.67
N HIS A 179 -6.91 0.49 16.06
CA HIS A 179 -6.85 -0.81 16.74
C HIS A 179 -5.50 -1.51 16.55
N TYR A 180 -4.58 -0.96 15.76
CA TYR A 180 -3.38 -1.68 15.34
C TYR A 180 -2.44 -1.98 16.50
N LYS A 181 -2.30 -1.09 17.48
CA LYS A 181 -1.51 -1.36 18.69
C LYS A 181 -2.05 -2.57 19.45
N LEU A 182 -3.33 -2.54 19.80
CA LEU A 182 -3.97 -3.65 20.53
C LEU A 182 -3.85 -4.97 19.75
N MET A 183 -4.04 -4.92 18.43
CA MET A 183 -3.95 -6.10 17.56
C MET A 183 -2.51 -6.61 17.47
N ALA A 184 -1.52 -5.72 17.39
CA ALA A 184 -0.11 -6.09 17.39
C ALA A 184 0.35 -6.69 18.72
N GLU A 185 -0.11 -6.13 19.85
CA GLU A 185 0.18 -6.66 21.18
C GLU A 185 -0.49 -8.03 21.42
N THR A 186 -1.67 -8.25 20.85
CA THR A 186 -2.45 -9.49 21.07
C THR A 186 -2.07 -10.61 20.10
N TYR A 187 -1.86 -10.29 18.82
CA TYR A 187 -1.71 -11.27 17.73
C TYR A 187 -0.35 -11.21 17.02
N GLY A 188 0.53 -10.29 17.43
CA GLY A 188 1.83 -10.09 16.81
C GLY A 188 1.76 -9.29 15.51
N LEU A 189 2.74 -9.54 14.63
CA LEU A 189 3.07 -8.64 13.52
C LEU A 189 1.89 -8.34 12.59
N PRO A 190 1.63 -7.07 12.24
CA PRO A 190 0.58 -6.69 11.27
C PRO A 190 0.59 -7.48 9.97
N LYS A 191 1.77 -7.71 9.39
CA LYS A 191 1.93 -8.49 8.16
C LYS A 191 1.41 -9.93 8.25
N SER A 192 1.32 -10.51 9.46
CA SER A 192 0.93 -11.92 9.65
C SER A 192 -0.57 -12.14 9.55
N TRP A 193 -1.38 -11.11 9.78
CA TRP A 193 -2.83 -11.16 9.67
C TRP A 193 -3.36 -10.41 8.44
N SER A 194 -2.47 -10.12 7.48
CA SER A 194 -2.87 -9.51 6.23
C SER A 194 -3.40 -10.53 5.22
N CYS A 195 -4.48 -10.20 4.50
CA CYS A 195 -5.06 -11.08 3.48
C CYS A 195 -4.32 -11.04 2.12
N LYS A 196 -3.20 -10.30 2.03
CA LYS A 196 -2.46 -10.09 0.78
C LYS A 196 -2.00 -11.41 0.14
N ARG A 197 -1.67 -12.43 0.95
CA ARG A 197 -1.21 -13.74 0.45
C ARG A 197 -2.37 -14.54 -0.11
N GLU A 198 -3.52 -14.47 0.54
CA GLU A 198 -4.78 -15.13 0.18
C GLU A 198 -5.29 -14.54 -1.14
N GLU A 199 -5.25 -13.22 -1.32
CA GLU A 199 -5.63 -12.55 -2.56
C GLU A 199 -4.71 -12.87 -3.75
N SER A 200 -3.40 -12.91 -3.49
CA SER A 200 -2.43 -13.36 -4.50
C SER A 200 -2.71 -14.80 -4.92
N THR A 201 -3.00 -15.68 -3.95
CA THR A 201 -3.37 -17.08 -4.19
C THR A 201 -4.67 -17.19 -4.98
N ASN A 202 -5.67 -16.36 -4.67
CA ASN A 202 -6.94 -16.29 -5.41
C ASN A 202 -6.71 -15.88 -6.87
N THR A 203 -5.76 -14.99 -7.15
CA THR A 203 -5.38 -14.63 -8.53
C THR A 203 -4.80 -15.83 -9.27
N VAL A 204 -3.90 -16.59 -8.63
CA VAL A 204 -3.35 -17.83 -9.21
C VAL A 204 -4.45 -18.86 -9.47
N LEU A 205 -5.39 -19.04 -8.54
CA LEU A 205 -6.53 -19.94 -8.70
C LEU A 205 -7.40 -19.53 -9.89
N LYS A 206 -7.75 -18.25 -10.03
CA LYS A 206 -8.51 -17.74 -11.19
C LYS A 206 -7.80 -18.03 -12.52
N GLN A 207 -6.48 -17.84 -12.58
CA GLN A 207 -5.69 -18.18 -13.77
C GLN A 207 -5.71 -19.69 -14.06
N LEU A 208 -5.61 -20.54 -13.03
CA LEU A 208 -5.70 -22.00 -13.21
C LEU A 208 -7.06 -22.43 -13.75
N ILE A 209 -8.15 -21.82 -13.28
CA ILE A 209 -9.51 -22.06 -13.78
C ILE A 209 -9.60 -21.71 -15.27
N LEU A 210 -9.11 -20.52 -15.66
CA LEU A 210 -9.12 -20.06 -17.04
C LEU A 210 -8.34 -20.99 -17.98
N ILE A 211 -7.13 -21.40 -17.57
CA ILE A 211 -6.27 -22.29 -18.37
C ILE A 211 -6.83 -23.71 -18.42
N SER A 212 -7.46 -24.20 -17.35
CA SER A 212 -7.86 -25.59 -17.29
C SER A 212 -8.95 -25.97 -18.28
N LYS A 213 -9.79 -25.02 -18.70
CA LYS A 213 -11.00 -25.25 -19.53
C LYS A 213 -11.99 -26.30 -18.98
N ASN A 214 -11.66 -27.03 -17.91
CA ASN A 214 -12.51 -27.99 -17.24
C ASN A 214 -13.54 -27.26 -16.38
N ARG A 215 -14.82 -27.48 -16.67
CA ARG A 215 -15.96 -26.92 -15.93
C ARG A 215 -16.55 -27.89 -14.91
N VAL A 216 -16.12 -29.15 -14.90
CA VAL A 216 -16.59 -30.17 -13.97
C VAL A 216 -15.62 -30.28 -12.81
N ASN A 217 -16.14 -30.11 -11.59
CA ASN A 217 -15.37 -30.18 -10.34
C ASN A 217 -14.11 -29.29 -10.37
N VAL A 218 -14.34 -28.00 -10.65
CA VAL A 218 -13.31 -26.95 -10.71
C VAL A 218 -12.40 -26.94 -9.47
N PRO A 219 -12.91 -27.05 -8.22
CA PRO A 219 -12.05 -27.09 -7.03
C PRO A 219 -11.06 -28.25 -7.05
N LYS A 220 -11.51 -29.48 -7.36
CA LYS A 220 -10.64 -30.66 -7.47
C LYS A 220 -9.57 -30.47 -8.54
N THR A 221 -9.92 -29.86 -9.67
CA THR A 221 -8.98 -29.59 -10.75
C THR A 221 -7.91 -28.57 -10.34
N CYS A 222 -8.31 -27.47 -9.70
CA CYS A 222 -7.38 -26.46 -9.20
C CYS A 222 -6.44 -27.05 -8.14
N PHE A 223 -6.98 -27.82 -7.20
CA PHE A 223 -6.19 -28.49 -6.16
C PHE A 223 -5.16 -29.45 -6.77
N ARG A 224 -5.56 -30.30 -7.72
CA ARG A 224 -4.63 -31.21 -8.42
C ARG A 224 -3.50 -30.45 -9.12
N LYS A 225 -3.81 -29.35 -9.81
CA LYS A 225 -2.79 -28.54 -10.49
C LYS A 225 -1.86 -27.82 -9.52
N LEU A 226 -2.37 -27.35 -8.38
CA LEU A 226 -1.53 -26.78 -7.32
C LEU A 226 -0.61 -27.83 -6.71
N MET A 227 -1.11 -29.03 -6.42
CA MET A 227 -0.28 -30.15 -5.92
C MET A 227 0.76 -30.58 -6.95
N GLN A 228 0.41 -30.65 -8.24
CA GLN A 228 1.38 -30.93 -9.31
C GLN A 228 2.50 -29.88 -9.35
N ARG A 229 2.19 -28.59 -9.23
CA ARG A 229 3.20 -27.53 -9.15
C ARG A 229 4.09 -27.67 -7.90
N LYS A 230 3.50 -28.02 -6.76
CA LYS A 230 4.25 -28.27 -5.52
C LYS A 230 5.20 -29.46 -5.71
N ASN A 231 4.71 -30.59 -6.20
CA ASN A 231 5.52 -31.78 -6.44
C ASN A 231 6.65 -31.52 -7.46
N LEU A 232 6.39 -30.73 -8.51
CA LEU A 232 7.44 -30.30 -9.44
C LEU A 232 8.52 -29.45 -8.76
N LEU A 233 8.12 -28.56 -7.86
CA LEU A 233 9.06 -27.76 -7.08
C LEU A 233 9.88 -28.63 -6.13
N ASP A 234 9.25 -29.57 -5.43
CA ASP A 234 9.90 -30.50 -4.51
C ASP A 234 10.90 -31.39 -5.28
N MET A 235 10.53 -31.92 -6.46
CA MET A 235 11.44 -32.67 -7.33
C MET A 235 12.64 -31.82 -7.81
N LEU A 236 12.44 -30.53 -8.09
CA LEU A 236 13.54 -29.63 -8.47
C LEU A 236 14.52 -29.43 -7.32
N ILE A 237 14.03 -29.22 -6.09
CA ILE A 237 14.84 -29.11 -4.87
C ILE A 237 15.62 -30.40 -4.61
N GLU A 238 14.98 -31.56 -4.79
CA GLU A 238 15.64 -32.86 -4.62
C GLU A 238 16.70 -33.12 -5.71
N SER A 239 16.44 -32.72 -6.96
CA SER A 239 17.35 -32.93 -8.09
C SER A 239 18.57 -32.00 -8.08
N ASP A 240 18.43 -30.83 -7.47
CA ASP A 240 19.48 -29.83 -7.35
C ASP A 240 19.49 -29.29 -5.91
N PRO A 241 20.31 -29.85 -5.01
CA PRO A 241 20.44 -29.35 -3.64
C PRO A 241 20.89 -27.88 -3.54
N SER A 242 21.44 -27.32 -4.62
CA SER A 242 21.77 -25.89 -4.71
C SER A 242 20.56 -25.02 -5.09
N PHE A 243 19.51 -25.64 -5.64
CA PHE A 243 18.23 -24.99 -5.91
C PHE A 243 17.51 -24.69 -4.60
N ASN A 244 17.63 -23.44 -4.15
CA ASN A 244 16.87 -22.94 -3.02
C ASN A 244 15.79 -21.96 -3.52
N PRO A 245 14.51 -22.35 -3.56
CA PRO A 245 13.43 -21.46 -4.00
C PRO A 245 13.20 -20.27 -3.06
N SER A 246 13.79 -20.31 -1.85
CA SER A 246 13.78 -19.20 -0.89
C SER A 246 14.88 -18.17 -1.17
N VAL A 247 15.91 -18.53 -1.95
CA VAL A 247 16.92 -17.58 -2.42
C VAL A 247 16.26 -16.72 -3.49
N LYS A 248 15.68 -15.60 -3.04
CA LYS A 248 15.43 -14.49 -3.96
C LYS A 248 16.78 -14.13 -4.57
N PRO A 249 16.86 -13.86 -5.89
CA PRO A 249 18.08 -13.28 -6.44
C PRO A 249 18.44 -12.09 -5.55
N PRO A 250 19.72 -11.93 -5.13
CA PRO A 250 20.10 -10.79 -4.32
C PRO A 250 19.57 -9.56 -5.03
N VAL A 251 18.60 -8.89 -4.42
CA VAL A 251 18.19 -7.56 -4.86
C VAL A 251 19.29 -6.71 -4.26
N PRO A 252 20.31 -6.28 -5.02
CA PRO A 252 21.32 -5.41 -4.44
C PRO A 252 20.57 -4.24 -3.82
N LEU A 253 20.89 -3.94 -2.55
CA LEU A 253 20.56 -2.66 -1.91
C LEU A 253 21.25 -1.58 -2.73
N GLN A 254 20.65 -1.23 -3.85
CA GLN A 254 21.15 -0.18 -4.72
C GLN A 254 20.66 1.11 -4.09
N LYS A 255 21.52 1.71 -3.27
CA LYS A 255 21.41 3.14 -2.97
C LYS A 255 21.42 3.86 -4.30
N LYS A 256 20.24 4.27 -4.76
CA LYS A 256 20.10 5.03 -5.99
C LYS A 256 20.05 6.50 -5.67
N ILE A 257 20.94 7.23 -6.31
CA ILE A 257 21.03 8.68 -6.24
C ILE A 257 20.15 9.24 -7.35
N ILE A 258 19.06 9.91 -6.97
CA ILE A 258 18.27 10.74 -7.87
C ILE A 258 18.75 12.17 -7.73
N LYS A 259 19.06 12.85 -8.84
CA LYS A 259 19.34 14.29 -8.84
C LYS A 259 18.06 15.04 -9.17
N GLY A 260 17.54 15.81 -8.21
CA GLY A 260 16.42 16.72 -8.46
C GLY A 260 16.80 17.83 -9.43
N GLN A 261 15.79 18.42 -10.07
CA GLN A 261 15.99 19.60 -10.93
C GLN A 261 16.60 20.80 -10.19
N ASN A 262 16.48 20.83 -8.86
CA ASN A 262 17.10 21.81 -7.96
C ASN A 262 18.55 21.47 -7.56
N GLY A 263 19.14 20.40 -8.11
CA GLY A 263 20.49 19.93 -7.75
C GLY A 263 20.57 19.11 -6.46
N LYS A 264 19.49 18.95 -5.69
CA LYS A 264 19.48 18.09 -4.50
C LYS A 264 19.64 16.62 -4.89
N ILE A 265 20.40 15.89 -4.08
CA ILE A 265 20.61 14.44 -4.24
C ILE A 265 19.70 13.70 -3.25
N TYR A 266 18.85 12.83 -3.77
CA TYR A 266 18.03 11.91 -2.98
C TYR A 266 18.62 10.51 -3.05
N VAL A 267 18.88 9.92 -1.88
CA VAL A 267 19.33 8.52 -1.77
C VAL A 267 18.13 7.66 -1.40
N ILE A 268 17.73 6.76 -2.30
CA ILE A 268 16.65 5.81 -2.09
C ILE A 268 17.26 4.44 -1.79
N GLU A 269 16.89 3.86 -0.64
CA GLU A 269 17.19 2.47 -0.24
C GLU A 269 16.05 1.51 -0.64
#